data_AF-A0A850KD67-F1
#
_entry.id   AF-A0A850KD67-F1
#
_cell.length_a   1.000
_cell.length_b   1.000
_cell.length_c   1.000
_cell.angle_alpha   90.00
_cell.angle_beta   90.00
_cell.angle_gamma   90.00
#
_symmetry.space_group_name_H-M   'P 1'
#
loop_
_entity.id
_entity.type
_entity.pdbx_description
1 polymer ?
#
loop_
_entity_poly.entity_id
_entity_poly.type
_entity_poly.pdbx_seq_one_letter_code
_entity_poly.pdbx_strand_id
1 'polypeptide(L)'
;DESTVEIEGEDIPVDDLDWEEDDTGTDEGEDTGGSGGEGRKKYYVNNVAVEVVGRRIEYLDADNNLITETLEDYTRKSVMKKFASLDDFLKRWNEAEKKSAIIEELTNQGIILDALRAEIPNGEAMGAFDLICHVAYGHPPLTRRERAENVKKRNYFARYEDKARAVLEGLLDKYADQGLNTLEDRRVLQLHPLNSFGSPVEIIRDVFGGKDQYAHAIIELEQEIFKQG
;
A
#
# COMPACT_ATOMS: atom_id res chain seq x y z
N ASP A 1 30.32 -48.13 24.63
CA ASP A 1 30.81 -46.98 23.87
C ASP A 1 29.59 -46.13 23.58
N GLU A 2 29.28 -45.26 24.53
CA GLU A 2 28.18 -44.28 24.49
C GLU A 2 28.76 -42.95 24.04
N SER A 3 28.08 -42.25 23.13
CA SER A 3 27.99 -40.79 23.15
C SER A 3 26.99 -40.34 22.08
N THR A 4 25.72 -40.30 22.50
CA THR A 4 24.69 -39.44 21.93
C THR A 4 24.90 -38.06 22.55
N VAL A 5 24.97 -36.98 21.76
CA VAL A 5 24.98 -35.61 22.28
C VAL A 5 23.62 -34.99 21.96
N GLU A 6 22.83 -34.83 23.02
CA GLU A 6 21.65 -33.98 23.07
C GLU A 6 22.11 -32.53 23.16
N ILE A 7 21.51 -31.62 22.38
CA ILE A 7 21.65 -30.18 22.57
C ILE A 7 20.29 -29.69 23.07
N GLU A 8 20.22 -29.48 24.38
CA GLU A 8 19.10 -28.83 25.05
C GLU A 8 19.04 -27.35 24.67
N GLY A 9 17.82 -26.86 24.47
CA GLY A 9 17.52 -25.47 24.24
C GLY A 9 17.61 -24.67 25.54
N GLU A 10 18.20 -23.48 25.46
CA GLU A 10 18.06 -22.45 26.47
C GLU A 10 17.17 -21.34 25.91
N ASP A 11 15.96 -21.27 26.46
CA ASP A 11 15.04 -20.14 26.34
C ASP A 11 15.72 -18.90 26.94
N ILE A 12 16.10 -17.95 26.09
CA ILE A 12 16.53 -16.63 26.56
C ILE A 12 15.25 -15.82 26.86
N PRO A 13 15.02 -15.39 28.12
CA PRO A 13 13.85 -14.61 28.47
C PRO A 13 13.89 -13.24 27.76
N VAL A 14 12.82 -12.94 27.04
CA VAL A 14 12.45 -11.59 26.59
C VAL A 14 11.94 -10.81 27.79
N ASP A 15 12.85 -10.29 28.61
CA ASP A 15 12.61 -9.20 29.57
C ASP A 15 13.99 -8.75 30.09
N ASP A 16 14.60 -7.80 29.38
CA ASP A 16 15.58 -6.80 29.90
C ASP A 16 16.17 -6.00 28.72
N LEU A 17 15.31 -5.41 27.88
CA LEU A 17 15.69 -4.27 27.04
C LEU A 17 15.54 -3.00 27.87
N ASP A 18 16.48 -2.77 28.78
CA ASP A 18 16.66 -1.45 29.38
C ASP A 18 17.42 -0.58 28.38
N TRP A 19 16.65 0.18 27.60
CA TRP A 19 17.18 1.33 26.87
C TRP A 19 17.39 2.45 27.89
N GLU A 20 18.60 2.54 28.46
CA GLU A 20 18.99 3.76 29.16
C GLU A 20 19.15 4.91 28.14
N GLU A 21 18.11 5.75 28.06
CA GLU A 21 18.26 7.13 27.59
C GLU A 21 19.07 7.89 28.66
N ASP A 22 20.40 7.96 28.49
CA ASP A 22 21.20 8.93 29.23
C ASP A 22 21.33 10.22 28.41
N ASP A 23 20.44 11.15 28.72
CA ASP A 23 20.57 12.57 28.44
C ASP A 23 21.35 13.22 29.60
N THR A 24 22.50 13.80 29.28
CA THR A 24 23.23 14.93 29.91
C THR A 24 24.74 14.65 29.90
N GLY A 25 25.67 15.55 29.59
CA GLY A 25 25.64 16.96 29.26
C GLY A 25 27.08 17.43 28.96
N THR A 26 27.17 18.54 28.22
CA THR A 26 28.24 19.56 28.25
C THR A 26 29.72 19.14 28.18
N ASP A 27 30.37 19.48 27.06
CA ASP A 27 31.75 19.99 27.10
C ASP A 27 31.88 21.20 26.17
N GLU A 28 32.49 22.25 26.70
CA GLU A 28 32.65 23.57 26.11
C GLU A 28 33.79 23.58 25.07
N GLY A 29 33.53 24.19 23.90
CA GLY A 29 34.57 24.48 22.92
C GLY A 29 34.08 25.45 21.85
N GLU A 30 34.46 26.71 21.98
CA GLU A 30 34.15 27.80 21.06
C GLU A 30 34.80 27.62 19.66
N ASP A 31 33.90 27.74 18.67
CA ASP A 31 33.97 28.48 17.40
C ASP A 31 35.04 28.16 16.33
N THR A 32 34.59 27.68 15.16
CA THR A 32 34.65 28.45 13.89
C THR A 32 33.79 27.77 12.82
N GLY A 33 32.95 28.57 12.16
CA GLY A 33 31.78 28.12 11.40
C GLY A 33 32.01 27.38 10.08
N GLY A 34 30.95 26.69 9.64
CA GLY A 34 30.86 26.12 8.29
C GLY A 34 29.78 25.05 8.10
N SER A 35 28.61 25.48 7.62
CA SER A 35 27.62 24.71 6.82
C SER A 35 26.92 23.50 7.44
N GLY A 36 25.59 23.61 7.57
CA GLY A 36 24.69 22.55 8.00
C GLY A 36 24.82 21.28 7.15
N GLY A 37 25.27 20.21 7.81
CA GLY A 37 25.03 18.83 7.41
C GLY A 37 24.45 18.13 8.63
N GLU A 38 23.34 17.41 8.44
CA GLU A 38 22.78 16.53 9.46
C GLU A 38 23.91 15.67 10.05
N GLY A 39 24.17 15.84 11.35
CA GLY A 39 25.31 15.19 12.01
C GLY A 39 25.25 13.67 11.82
N ARG A 40 26.31 13.08 11.25
CA ARG A 40 26.45 11.62 11.16
C ARG A 40 26.29 11.02 12.56
N LYS A 41 25.23 10.24 12.79
CA LYS A 41 25.06 9.46 14.02
C LYS A 41 26.27 8.53 14.17
N LYS A 42 27.03 8.69 15.24
CA LYS A 42 28.13 7.79 15.60
C LYS A 42 27.52 6.59 16.31
N TYR A 43 27.85 5.40 15.84
CA TYR A 43 27.44 4.15 16.47
C TYR A 43 28.63 3.57 17.22
N TYR A 44 28.40 3.04 18.42
CA TYR A 44 29.43 2.36 19.20
C TYR A 44 28.95 0.94 19.50
N VAL A 45 29.85 -0.04 19.34
CA VAL A 45 29.65 -1.41 19.79
C VAL A 45 30.87 -1.78 20.62
N ASN A 46 30.68 -2.16 21.89
CA ASN A 46 31.78 -2.43 22.84
C ASN A 46 32.82 -1.30 22.93
N ASN A 47 32.37 -0.03 23.03
CA ASN A 47 33.22 1.17 23.08
C ASN A 47 34.12 1.42 21.86
N VAL A 48 33.91 0.72 20.74
CA VAL A 48 34.59 0.99 19.47
C VAL A 48 33.65 1.76 18.55
N ALA A 49 34.12 2.88 18.00
CA ALA A 49 33.38 3.64 17.00
C ALA A 49 33.25 2.80 15.73
N VAL A 50 32.02 2.53 15.33
CA VAL A 50 31.69 1.78 14.11
C VAL A 50 30.90 2.67 13.15
N GLU A 51 31.13 2.47 11.86
CA GLU A 51 30.37 3.12 10.81
C GLU A 51 29.40 2.12 10.18
N VAL A 52 28.17 2.55 9.92
CA VAL A 52 27.20 1.75 9.17
C VAL A 52 27.65 1.75 7.71
N VAL A 53 28.30 0.66 7.29
CA VAL A 53 28.73 0.44 5.90
C VAL A 53 27.57 0.10 4.96
N GLY A 54 26.44 -0.34 5.50
CA GLY A 54 25.21 -0.62 4.77
C GLY A 54 24.08 -1.10 5.68
N ARG A 55 22.84 -0.95 5.22
CA ARG A 55 21.65 -1.51 5.88
C ARG A 55 21.06 -2.58 4.96
N ARG A 56 20.75 -3.75 5.49
CA ARG A 56 20.01 -4.81 4.81
C ARG A 56 18.65 -4.97 5.51
N ILE A 57 17.58 -5.00 4.72
CA ILE A 57 16.25 -5.33 5.19
C ILE A 57 15.97 -6.76 4.72
N GLU A 58 15.51 -7.60 5.64
CA GLU A 58 15.16 -8.99 5.42
C GLU A 58 13.68 -9.17 5.75
N TYR A 59 12.98 -9.93 4.92
CA TYR A 59 11.54 -10.15 5.04
C TYR A 59 11.24 -11.61 5.33
N LEU A 60 10.18 -11.86 6.11
CA LEU A 60 9.67 -13.20 6.37
C LEU A 60 8.46 -13.49 5.48
N ASP A 61 8.32 -14.72 5.02
CA ASP A 61 7.13 -15.20 4.33
C ASP A 61 5.99 -15.55 5.30
N ALA A 62 4.85 -16.01 4.76
CA ALA A 62 3.68 -16.40 5.55
C ALA A 62 3.93 -17.56 6.54
N ASP A 63 4.98 -18.36 6.31
CA ASP A 63 5.37 -19.50 7.14
C ASP A 63 6.50 -19.12 8.14
N ASN A 64 6.79 -17.82 8.28
CA ASN A 64 7.89 -17.25 9.09
C ASN A 64 9.31 -17.65 8.62
N ASN A 65 9.47 -18.05 7.36
CA ASN A 65 10.79 -18.32 6.79
C ASN A 65 11.37 -17.05 6.15
N LEU A 66 12.70 -16.93 6.16
CA LEU A 66 13.39 -15.83 5.49
C LEU A 66 13.19 -15.90 3.97
N ILE A 67 12.74 -14.79 3.38
CA ILE A 67 12.73 -14.61 1.94
C ILE A 67 14.18 -14.43 1.47
N THR A 68 14.72 -15.46 0.81
CA THR A 68 16.13 -15.52 0.36
C THR A 68 16.36 -15.00 -1.06
N GLU A 69 15.29 -14.59 -1.73
CA GLU A 69 15.30 -13.97 -3.06
C GLU A 69 14.89 -12.49 -2.99
N THR A 70 14.81 -11.82 -4.14
CA THR A 70 14.30 -10.45 -4.16
C THR A 70 12.82 -10.41 -3.79
N LEU A 71 12.37 -9.36 -3.11
CA LEU A 71 10.96 -9.23 -2.73
C LEU A 71 10.04 -9.22 -3.97
N GLU A 72 10.50 -8.64 -5.07
CA GLU A 72 9.81 -8.67 -6.36
C GLU A 72 9.65 -10.10 -6.90
N ASP A 73 10.72 -10.91 -6.90
CA ASP A 73 10.68 -12.30 -7.39
C ASP A 73 9.76 -13.17 -6.53
N TYR A 74 9.88 -13.04 -5.20
CA TYR A 74 9.00 -13.72 -4.26
C TYR A 74 7.54 -13.35 -4.51
N THR A 75 7.23 -12.06 -4.60
CA THR A 75 5.88 -11.56 -4.85
C THR A 75 5.34 -12.08 -6.18
N ARG A 76 6.14 -12.03 -7.25
CA ARG A 76 5.75 -12.54 -8.57
C ARG A 76 5.39 -14.03 -8.49
N LYS A 77 6.23 -14.85 -7.85
CA LYS A 77 5.95 -16.28 -7.67
C LYS A 77 4.68 -16.52 -6.86
N SER A 78 4.49 -15.77 -5.76
CA SER A 78 3.31 -15.90 -4.91
C SER A 78 2.02 -15.51 -5.64
N VAL A 79 2.01 -14.38 -6.37
CA VAL A 79 0.87 -13.96 -7.20
C VAL A 79 0.58 -14.98 -8.29
N MET A 80 1.60 -15.47 -9.02
CA MET A 80 1.43 -16.42 -10.12
C MET A 80 0.94 -17.80 -9.68
N LYS A 81 1.18 -18.22 -8.44
CA LYS A 81 0.58 -19.45 -7.87
C LYS A 81 -0.95 -19.35 -7.81
N LYS A 82 -1.49 -18.14 -7.59
CA LYS A 82 -2.94 -17.88 -7.50
C LYS A 82 -3.56 -17.49 -8.85
N PHE A 83 -2.84 -16.66 -9.58
CA PHE A 83 -3.30 -16.02 -10.82
C PHE A 83 -2.26 -16.26 -11.91
N ALA A 84 -2.44 -17.36 -12.65
CA ALA A 84 -1.46 -17.84 -13.63
C ALA A 84 -1.17 -16.83 -14.77
N SER A 85 -2.12 -15.95 -15.05
CA SER A 85 -2.00 -14.89 -16.05
C SER A 85 -2.52 -13.55 -15.55
N LEU A 86 -2.15 -12.47 -16.25
CA LEU A 86 -2.74 -11.15 -16.04
C LEU A 86 -4.26 -11.21 -16.20
N ASP A 87 -4.76 -11.89 -17.22
CA ASP A 87 -6.20 -12.01 -17.48
C ASP A 87 -6.95 -12.69 -16.33
N ASP A 88 -6.36 -13.73 -15.71
CA ASP A 88 -6.93 -14.37 -14.52
C ASP A 88 -7.03 -13.41 -13.34
N PHE A 89 -5.99 -12.61 -13.12
CA PHE A 89 -5.99 -11.58 -12.08
C PHE A 89 -7.03 -10.50 -12.37
N LEU A 90 -7.11 -9.98 -13.60
CA LEU A 90 -8.07 -8.95 -13.99
C LEU A 90 -9.51 -9.44 -13.84
N LYS A 91 -9.77 -10.69 -14.25
CA LYS A 91 -11.08 -11.30 -14.10
C LYS A 91 -11.47 -11.37 -12.62
N ARG A 92 -10.61 -11.96 -11.78
CA ARG A 92 -10.86 -12.04 -10.33
C ARG A 92 -11.02 -10.67 -9.70
N TRP A 93 -10.20 -9.70 -10.11
CA TRP A 93 -10.25 -8.33 -9.62
C TRP A 93 -11.57 -7.67 -9.94
N ASN A 94 -12.02 -7.73 -11.20
CA ASN A 94 -13.25 -7.09 -11.63
C ASN A 94 -14.51 -7.78 -11.07
N GLU A 95 -14.50 -9.11 -10.90
CA GLU A 95 -15.62 -9.88 -10.35
C GLU A 95 -15.77 -9.76 -8.82
N ALA A 96 -14.74 -9.33 -8.09
CA ALA A 96 -14.82 -9.21 -6.65
C ALA A 96 -15.74 -8.06 -6.20
N GLU A 97 -16.64 -8.35 -5.27
CA GLU A 97 -17.47 -7.34 -4.61
C GLU A 97 -16.63 -6.34 -3.79
N LYS A 98 -15.56 -6.83 -3.16
CA LYS A 98 -14.58 -6.02 -2.45
C LYS A 98 -13.18 -6.35 -2.92
N LYS A 99 -12.49 -5.35 -3.45
CA LYS A 99 -11.09 -5.45 -3.88
C LYS A 99 -10.17 -5.55 -2.67
N SER A 100 -10.57 -4.95 -1.53
CA SER A 100 -9.89 -5.14 -0.23
C SER A 100 -9.76 -6.61 0.17
N ALA A 101 -10.73 -7.46 -0.15
CA ALA A 101 -10.65 -8.90 0.13
C ALA A 101 -9.57 -9.61 -0.70
N ILE A 102 -9.30 -9.17 -1.94
CA ILE A 102 -8.19 -9.71 -2.74
C ILE A 102 -6.85 -9.28 -2.14
N ILE A 103 -6.76 -8.03 -1.69
CA ILE A 103 -5.55 -7.50 -1.04
C ILE A 103 -5.25 -8.28 0.25
N GLU A 104 -6.25 -8.52 1.08
CA GLU A 104 -6.13 -9.32 2.30
C GLU A 104 -5.69 -10.75 1.98
N GLU A 105 -6.29 -11.37 0.96
CA GLU A 105 -5.93 -12.71 0.50
C GLU A 105 -4.46 -12.82 0.06
N LEU A 106 -3.94 -11.81 -0.61
CA LEU A 106 -2.54 -11.74 -1.03
C LEU A 106 -1.60 -11.46 0.15
N THR A 107 -2.02 -10.60 1.08
CA THR A 107 -1.27 -10.32 2.32
C THR A 107 -1.14 -11.59 3.16
N ASN A 108 -2.20 -12.39 3.28
CA ASN A 108 -2.19 -13.67 3.97
C ASN A 108 -1.30 -14.73 3.29
N GLN A 109 -0.92 -14.53 2.01
CA GLN A 109 0.05 -15.36 1.30
C GLN A 109 1.50 -14.86 1.45
N GLY A 110 1.72 -13.89 2.33
CA GLY A 110 3.04 -13.33 2.62
C GLY A 110 3.45 -12.19 1.70
N ILE A 111 2.54 -11.66 0.87
CA ILE A 111 2.85 -10.49 0.02
C ILE A 111 2.84 -9.22 0.89
N ILE A 112 4.01 -8.62 1.05
CA ILE A 112 4.21 -7.42 1.86
C ILE A 112 4.10 -6.18 0.98
N LEU A 113 2.87 -5.71 0.75
CA LEU A 113 2.61 -4.59 -0.16
C LEU A 113 3.33 -3.30 0.24
N ASP A 114 3.44 -3.00 1.54
CA ASP A 114 4.12 -1.77 2.00
C ASP A 114 5.63 -1.81 1.73
N ALA A 115 6.25 -2.98 1.86
CA ALA A 115 7.65 -3.16 1.50
C ALA A 115 7.87 -3.01 -0.01
N LEU A 116 6.97 -3.59 -0.83
CA LEU A 116 7.01 -3.42 -2.28
C LEU A 116 6.87 -1.95 -2.70
N ARG A 117 6.00 -1.18 -2.03
CA ARG A 117 5.86 0.27 -2.30
C ARG A 117 7.14 1.04 -2.03
N ALA A 118 7.88 0.67 -1.00
CA ALA A 118 9.14 1.30 -0.62
C ALA A 118 10.28 0.97 -1.59
N GLU A 119 10.28 -0.23 -2.17
CA GLU A 119 11.33 -0.67 -3.12
C GLU A 119 11.12 -0.15 -4.54
N ILE A 120 9.86 0.04 -4.95
CA ILE A 120 9.53 0.45 -6.31
C ILE A 120 9.55 1.98 -6.44
N PRO A 121 10.24 2.53 -7.45
CA PRO A 121 10.22 3.97 -7.70
C PRO A 121 8.79 4.50 -7.85
N ASN A 122 8.43 5.48 -7.01
CA ASN A 122 7.09 6.07 -6.96
C ASN A 122 5.98 5.09 -6.51
N GLY A 123 6.33 4.00 -5.81
CA GLY A 123 5.39 2.96 -5.36
C GLY A 123 4.28 3.47 -4.42
N GLU A 124 4.55 4.48 -3.59
CA GLU A 124 3.57 5.13 -2.71
C GLU A 124 2.37 5.77 -3.46
N ALA A 125 2.63 6.25 -4.69
CA ALA A 125 1.58 6.79 -5.54
C ALA A 125 0.77 5.70 -6.25
N MET A 126 1.24 4.46 -6.26
CA MET A 126 0.59 3.32 -6.92
C MET A 126 -0.48 2.68 -6.01
N GLY A 127 -1.56 2.22 -6.64
CA GLY A 127 -2.51 1.35 -5.97
C GLY A 127 -1.93 -0.05 -5.81
N ALA A 128 -2.46 -0.84 -4.86
CA ALA A 128 -2.08 -2.25 -4.71
C ALA A 128 -2.27 -3.02 -6.03
N PHE A 129 -3.34 -2.73 -6.77
CA PHE A 129 -3.60 -3.28 -8.10
C PHE A 129 -2.43 -3.08 -9.07
N ASP A 130 -2.00 -1.83 -9.26
CA ASP A 130 -0.94 -1.48 -10.21
C ASP A 130 0.42 -2.03 -9.77
N LEU A 131 0.67 -2.04 -8.46
CA LEU A 131 1.87 -2.64 -7.88
C LEU A 131 1.96 -4.14 -8.21
N ILE A 132 0.85 -4.86 -8.02
CA ILE A 132 0.75 -6.29 -8.36
C ILE A 132 0.89 -6.50 -9.87
N CYS A 133 0.19 -5.71 -10.69
CA CYS A 133 0.30 -5.80 -12.15
C CYS A 133 1.74 -5.59 -12.64
N HIS A 134 2.44 -4.62 -12.05
CA HIS A 134 3.83 -4.32 -12.39
C HIS A 134 4.78 -5.46 -12.01
N VAL A 135 4.75 -5.88 -10.74
CA VAL A 135 5.68 -6.88 -10.20
C VAL A 135 5.43 -8.26 -10.79
N ALA A 136 4.16 -8.69 -10.82
CA ALA A 136 3.80 -10.03 -11.21
C ALA A 136 3.82 -10.22 -12.73
N TYR A 137 3.42 -9.21 -13.51
CA TYR A 137 3.19 -9.37 -14.96
C TYR A 137 4.00 -8.41 -15.84
N GLY A 138 4.87 -7.59 -15.25
CA GLY A 138 5.71 -6.64 -16.01
C GLY A 138 4.91 -5.52 -16.67
N HIS A 139 3.69 -5.26 -16.21
CA HIS A 139 2.87 -4.18 -16.75
C HIS A 139 3.49 -2.81 -16.39
N PRO A 140 3.40 -1.79 -17.26
CA PRO A 140 3.81 -0.44 -16.88
C PRO A 140 3.11 0.01 -15.60
N PRO A 141 3.86 0.56 -14.62
CA PRO A 141 3.27 0.99 -13.37
C PRO A 141 2.43 2.25 -13.59
N LEU A 142 1.21 2.26 -13.05
CA LEU A 142 0.35 3.44 -13.03
C LEU A 142 0.06 3.88 -11.60
N THR A 143 0.09 5.17 -11.39
CA THR A 143 -0.36 5.80 -10.14
C THR A 143 -1.88 5.84 -10.10
N ARG A 144 -2.44 5.95 -8.89
CA ARG A 144 -3.89 6.13 -8.69
C ARG A 144 -4.41 7.36 -9.43
N ARG A 145 -3.62 8.44 -9.45
CA ARG A 145 -3.95 9.68 -10.16
C ARG A 145 -3.93 9.51 -11.68
N GLU A 146 -2.97 8.76 -12.23
CA GLU A 146 -2.97 8.44 -13.66
C GLU A 146 -4.18 7.59 -14.06
N ARG A 147 -4.60 6.63 -13.22
CA ARG A 147 -5.86 5.89 -13.44
C ARG A 147 -7.07 6.82 -13.46
N ALA A 148 -7.18 7.72 -12.49
CA ALA A 148 -8.26 8.70 -12.46
C ALA A 148 -8.28 9.57 -13.73
N GLU A 149 -7.13 10.07 -14.16
CA GLU A 149 -7.04 10.87 -15.39
C GLU A 149 -7.40 10.06 -16.65
N ASN A 150 -7.07 8.77 -16.69
CA ASN A 150 -7.45 7.91 -17.80
C ASN A 150 -8.97 7.71 -17.88
N VAL A 151 -9.67 7.62 -16.75
CA VAL A 151 -11.15 7.59 -16.72
C VAL A 151 -11.74 8.89 -17.27
N LYS A 152 -11.22 10.05 -16.83
CA LYS A 152 -11.66 11.36 -17.31
C LYS A 152 -11.46 11.51 -18.83
N LYS A 153 -10.31 11.09 -19.36
CA LYS A 153 -10.00 11.12 -20.81
C LYS A 153 -10.91 10.26 -21.67
N ARG A 154 -11.46 9.16 -21.13
CA ARG A 154 -12.40 8.27 -21.84
C ARG A 154 -13.82 8.82 -21.91
N ASN A 155 -14.06 10.02 -21.36
CA ASN A 155 -15.36 10.68 -21.35
C ASN A 155 -16.47 9.84 -20.69
N TYR A 156 -16.10 9.01 -19.71
CA TYR A 156 -17.02 8.14 -18.97
C TYR A 156 -18.21 8.91 -18.37
N PHE A 157 -17.92 10.11 -17.86
CA PHE A 157 -18.85 10.94 -17.10
C PHE A 157 -19.93 11.65 -17.94
N ALA A 158 -19.79 11.69 -19.26
CA ALA A 158 -20.75 12.36 -20.14
C ALA A 158 -22.16 11.75 -20.10
N ARG A 159 -22.30 10.50 -19.64
CA ARG A 159 -23.58 9.81 -19.49
C ARG A 159 -24.43 10.26 -18.29
N TYR A 160 -23.83 10.93 -17.31
CA TYR A 160 -24.50 11.34 -16.07
C TYR A 160 -24.94 12.80 -16.10
N GLU A 161 -26.03 13.12 -15.39
CA GLU A 161 -26.49 14.49 -15.14
C GLU A 161 -25.53 15.25 -14.21
N ASP A 162 -25.62 16.58 -14.19
CA ASP A 162 -24.63 17.46 -13.55
C ASP A 162 -24.31 17.09 -12.10
N LYS A 163 -25.31 16.80 -11.26
CA LYS A 163 -25.08 16.42 -9.86
C LYS A 163 -24.46 15.04 -9.72
N ALA A 164 -24.96 14.04 -10.45
CA ALA A 164 -24.44 12.68 -10.39
C ALA A 164 -23.01 12.61 -10.93
N ARG A 165 -22.75 13.33 -12.03
CA ARG A 165 -21.41 13.54 -12.58
C ARG A 165 -20.46 14.10 -11.53
N ALA A 166 -20.81 15.23 -10.91
CA ALA A 166 -19.95 15.88 -9.93
C ALA A 166 -19.64 14.99 -8.71
N VAL A 167 -20.61 14.19 -8.26
CA VAL A 167 -20.38 13.21 -7.18
C VAL A 167 -19.42 12.11 -7.64
N LEU A 168 -19.59 11.53 -8.83
CA LEU A 168 -18.71 10.48 -9.33
C LEU A 168 -17.30 10.99 -9.62
N GLU A 169 -17.15 12.21 -10.14
CA GLU A 169 -15.85 12.86 -10.30
C GLU A 169 -15.17 13.10 -8.93
N GLY A 170 -15.93 13.57 -7.94
CA GLY A 170 -15.40 13.74 -6.58
C GLY A 170 -15.00 12.42 -5.92
N LEU A 171 -15.74 11.33 -6.17
CA LEU A 171 -15.36 9.98 -5.72
C LEU A 171 -14.07 9.51 -6.38
N LEU A 172 -13.92 9.76 -7.69
CA LEU A 172 -12.72 9.43 -8.44
C LEU A 172 -11.49 10.19 -7.91
N ASP A 173 -11.65 11.47 -7.58
CA ASP A 173 -10.58 12.27 -6.97
C ASP A 173 -10.23 11.75 -5.57
N LYS A 174 -11.23 11.34 -4.76
CA LYS A 174 -10.96 10.67 -3.47
C LYS A 174 -10.19 9.38 -3.63
N TYR A 175 -10.51 8.57 -4.64
CA TYR A 175 -9.73 7.38 -4.97
C TYR A 175 -8.27 7.74 -5.32
N ALA A 176 -8.06 8.78 -6.13
CA ALA A 176 -6.71 9.21 -6.51
C ALA A 176 -5.86 9.56 -5.27
N ASP A 177 -6.45 10.24 -4.29
CA ASP A 177 -5.76 10.72 -3.10
C ASP A 177 -5.61 9.63 -2.01
N GLN A 178 -6.67 8.90 -1.71
CA GLN A 178 -6.78 8.05 -0.52
C GLN A 178 -6.83 6.55 -0.84
N GLY A 179 -7.00 6.19 -2.12
CA GLY A 179 -6.92 4.81 -2.58
C GLY A 179 -8.25 4.07 -2.58
N LEU A 180 -8.15 2.76 -2.79
CA LEU A 180 -9.26 1.87 -3.14
C LEU A 180 -10.42 1.85 -2.13
N ASN A 181 -10.11 1.92 -0.83
CA ASN A 181 -11.11 1.86 0.24
C ASN A 181 -12.15 2.99 0.15
N THR A 182 -11.85 4.08 -0.56
CA THR A 182 -12.79 5.20 -0.73
C THR A 182 -14.03 4.85 -1.54
N LEU A 183 -13.93 3.94 -2.51
CA LEU A 183 -15.06 3.57 -3.36
C LEU A 183 -15.97 2.55 -2.67
N GLU A 184 -15.38 1.71 -1.81
CA GLU A 184 -16.09 0.67 -1.05
C GLU A 184 -16.81 1.22 0.20
N ASP A 185 -16.40 2.39 0.71
CA ASP A 185 -16.93 2.97 1.94
C ASP A 185 -17.84 4.18 1.69
N ARG A 186 -19.14 4.01 1.97
CA ARG A 186 -20.15 5.08 1.85
C ARG A 186 -19.86 6.32 2.71
N ARG A 187 -19.04 6.21 3.76
CA ARG A 187 -18.62 7.38 4.57
C ARG A 187 -17.82 8.39 3.76
N VAL A 188 -17.25 7.99 2.62
CA VAL A 188 -16.58 8.91 1.68
C VAL A 188 -17.48 10.08 1.27
N LEU A 189 -18.81 9.86 1.18
CA LEU A 189 -19.78 10.89 0.82
C LEU A 189 -19.90 12.00 1.88
N GLN A 190 -19.41 11.77 3.09
CA GLN A 190 -19.35 12.77 4.17
C GLN A 190 -18.13 13.68 4.09
N LEU A 191 -17.17 13.36 3.20
CA LEU A 191 -15.95 14.13 3.03
C LEU A 191 -16.15 15.29 2.06
N HIS A 192 -15.44 16.40 2.26
CA HIS A 192 -15.43 17.50 1.31
C HIS A 192 -14.74 17.11 0.00
N PRO A 193 -15.25 17.50 -1.20
CA PRO A 193 -16.43 18.34 -1.43
C PRO A 193 -17.75 17.57 -1.56
N LEU A 194 -17.75 16.24 -1.43
CA LEU A 194 -18.93 15.39 -1.63
C LEU A 194 -20.07 15.74 -0.66
N ASN A 195 -19.74 16.12 0.57
CA ASN A 195 -20.72 16.54 1.57
C ASN A 195 -21.51 17.81 1.21
N SER A 196 -21.05 18.61 0.26
CA SER A 196 -21.78 19.79 -0.22
C SER A 196 -23.01 19.43 -1.07
N PHE A 197 -23.08 18.20 -1.58
CA PHE A 197 -24.22 17.69 -2.36
C PHE A 197 -25.36 17.14 -1.48
N GLY A 198 -25.17 17.09 -0.16
CA GLY A 198 -26.14 16.61 0.82
C GLY A 198 -25.58 15.53 1.73
N SER A 199 -26.44 14.98 2.60
CA SER A 199 -26.10 13.79 3.38
C SER A 199 -25.94 12.56 2.47
N PRO A 200 -25.22 11.51 2.90
CA PRO A 200 -25.09 10.27 2.11
C PRO A 200 -26.43 9.68 1.65
N VAL A 201 -27.47 9.78 2.49
CA VAL A 201 -28.81 9.28 2.17
C VAL A 201 -29.48 10.12 1.08
N GLU A 202 -29.37 11.45 1.15
CA GLU A 202 -29.91 12.36 0.14
C GLU A 202 -29.19 12.21 -1.19
N ILE A 203 -27.85 12.07 -1.18
CA ILE A 203 -27.08 11.82 -2.40
C ILE A 203 -27.59 10.53 -3.07
N ILE A 204 -27.68 9.43 -2.34
CA ILE A 204 -28.12 8.14 -2.90
C ILE A 204 -29.56 8.24 -3.44
N ARG A 205 -30.48 8.86 -2.70
CA ARG A 205 -31.90 8.92 -3.08
C ARG A 205 -32.15 9.94 -4.19
N ASP A 206 -31.66 11.16 -4.05
CA ASP A 206 -32.06 12.32 -4.84
C ASP A 206 -31.11 12.61 -6.02
N VAL A 207 -29.84 12.18 -5.94
CA VAL A 207 -28.87 12.34 -7.04
C VAL A 207 -28.82 11.10 -7.93
N PHE A 208 -28.85 9.89 -7.34
CA PHE A 208 -28.78 8.64 -8.11
C PHE A 208 -30.14 7.97 -8.32
N GLY A 209 -31.18 8.39 -7.61
CA GLY A 209 -32.52 7.80 -7.74
C GLY A 209 -32.73 6.52 -6.92
N GLY A 210 -31.80 6.16 -6.04
CA GLY A 210 -31.91 4.98 -5.18
C GLY A 210 -30.60 4.25 -4.94
N LYS A 211 -30.66 3.29 -4.01
CA LYS A 211 -29.51 2.48 -3.59
C LYS A 211 -28.95 1.64 -4.74
N ASP A 212 -29.83 1.06 -5.56
CA ASP A 212 -29.41 0.14 -6.63
C ASP A 212 -28.72 0.89 -7.77
N GLN A 213 -29.23 2.07 -8.14
CA GLN A 213 -28.64 2.95 -9.14
C GLN A 213 -27.29 3.49 -8.68
N TYR A 214 -27.18 3.91 -7.41
CA TYR A 214 -25.90 4.30 -6.83
C TYR A 214 -24.90 3.13 -6.86
N ALA A 215 -25.28 1.95 -6.39
CA ALA A 215 -24.42 0.78 -6.38
C ALA A 215 -23.95 0.41 -7.79
N HIS A 216 -24.84 0.46 -8.78
CA HIS A 216 -24.49 0.23 -10.18
C HIS A 216 -23.48 1.26 -10.69
N ALA A 217 -23.68 2.55 -10.40
CA ALA A 217 -22.75 3.60 -10.79
C ALA A 217 -21.35 3.43 -10.16
N ILE A 218 -21.27 2.98 -8.90
CA ILE A 218 -19.97 2.67 -8.25
C ILE A 218 -19.28 1.48 -8.94
N ILE A 219 -20.01 0.40 -9.23
CA ILE A 219 -19.46 -0.77 -9.94
C ILE A 219 -18.93 -0.36 -11.32
N GLU A 220 -19.69 0.43 -12.08
CA GLU A 220 -19.24 0.93 -13.38
C GLU A 220 -18.00 1.83 -13.26
N LEU A 221 -17.95 2.69 -12.25
CA LEU A 221 -16.81 3.56 -12.00
C LEU A 221 -15.55 2.74 -11.67
N GLU A 222 -15.67 1.74 -10.79
CA GLU A 222 -14.57 0.81 -10.48
C GLU A 222 -14.07 0.07 -11.72
N GLN A 223 -14.99 -0.43 -12.55
CA GLN A 223 -14.64 -1.09 -13.80
C GLN A 223 -13.86 -0.16 -14.71
N GLU A 224 -14.26 1.11 -14.85
CA GLU A 224 -13.52 2.07 -15.67
C GLU A 224 -12.16 2.44 -15.08
N ILE A 225 -12.04 2.54 -13.74
CA ILE A 225 -10.78 2.78 -13.05
C ILE A 225 -9.79 1.64 -13.32
N PHE A 226 -10.23 0.39 -13.24
CA PHE A 226 -9.35 -0.79 -13.33
C PHE A 226 -9.26 -1.41 -14.73
N LYS A 227 -9.98 -0.86 -15.71
CA LYS A 227 -9.91 -1.28 -17.11
C LYS A 227 -8.52 -0.99 -17.69
N GLN A 228 -7.82 -2.06 -18.08
CA GLN A 228 -6.53 -1.95 -18.74
C GLN A 228 -6.65 -1.15 -20.03
N GLY A 229 -5.68 -0.27 -20.25
CA GLY A 229 -5.56 0.60 -21.42
C GLY A 229 -4.43 0.15 -22.34
#